data_AF-A0A7X7Y266-F1
#
_entry.id   AF-A0A7X7Y266-F1
#
_cell.length_a   1.000
_cell.length_b   1.000
_cell.length_c   1.000
_cell.angle_alpha   90.00
_cell.angle_beta   90.00
_cell.angle_gamma   90.00
#
_symmetry.space_group_name_H-M   'P 1'
#
loop_
_entity.id
_entity.type
_entity.pdbx_description
1 polymer ?
#
loop_
_entity_poly.entity_id
_entity_poly.type
_entity_poly.pdbx_seq_one_letter_code
_entity_poly.pdbx_strand_id
1 'polypeptide(L)'
;MKKAKLSIINLILITFTTIMLIAGLIIGVLVFSNWFDFADDTLTEISTRFDRDVYSIVEFYMENHWTGSMEDWEGLSNHLDLMVKDRNSMAVLVDKNTGELIANSINMDNQLTFGNGTSRPILIGDMGYPALTKAYNSYKDSNLKTHKLTNINSTFYIKISEYKDKGFEWLIITAIPDSQVTTTINETILFTILSVVAAMGLAIIVYYALIRKLTKPLYNLVAITERFAGGDFSLRVPVFRYDEIGLLTRAFNSMADTIYGLVNHLEDKVKERTLELEKANEDLEDNRNHL
;
A
#
# COMPACT_ATOMS: atom_id res chain seq x y z
N MET A 1 -3.12 -16.54 40.97
CA MET A 1 -2.64 -15.91 39.71
C MET A 1 -2.88 -14.40 39.80
N LYS A 2 -1.84 -13.59 40.09
CA LYS A 2 -1.97 -12.12 40.12
C LYS A 2 -2.23 -11.63 38.70
N LYS A 3 -3.42 -11.10 38.40
CA LYS A 3 -3.65 -10.35 37.15
C LYS A 3 -2.70 -9.15 37.17
N ALA A 4 -1.72 -9.13 36.26
CA ALA A 4 -0.89 -7.96 36.05
C ALA A 4 -1.82 -6.81 35.65
N LYS A 5 -1.99 -5.82 36.54
CA LYS A 5 -2.73 -4.58 36.22
C LYS A 5 -1.92 -3.89 35.12
N LEU A 6 -2.39 -3.95 33.87
CA LEU A 6 -1.78 -3.19 32.79
C LEU A 6 -1.84 -1.71 33.18
N SER A 7 -0.69 -1.05 33.22
CA SER A 7 -0.63 0.41 33.31
C SER A 7 -1.42 1.02 32.15
N ILE A 8 -2.10 2.15 32.38
CA ILE A 8 -2.82 2.90 31.35
C ILE A 8 -1.90 3.19 30.14
N ILE A 9 -0.60 3.36 30.38
CA ILE A 9 0.43 3.53 29.35
C ILE A 9 0.52 2.29 28.45
N ASN A 10 0.58 1.09 29.04
CA ASN A 10 0.65 -0.15 28.28
C ASN A 10 -0.62 -0.40 27.48
N LEU A 11 -1.78 -0.02 28.03
CA LEU A 11 -3.04 -0.11 27.30
C LEU A 11 -3.04 0.83 26.08
N ILE A 12 -2.64 2.10 26.27
CA ILE A 12 -2.53 3.08 25.16
C ILE A 12 -1.49 2.65 24.12
N LEU A 13 -0.39 2.01 24.55
CA LEU A 13 0.65 1.52 23.67
C LEU A 13 0.19 0.33 22.83
N ILE A 14 -0.51 -0.62 23.45
CA ILE A 14 -1.12 -1.73 22.72
C ILE A 14 -2.19 -1.20 21.77
N THR A 15 -3.09 -0.31 22.19
CA THR A 15 -4.14 0.20 21.29
C THR A 15 -3.54 0.98 20.13
N PHE A 16 -2.58 1.88 20.38
CA PHE A 16 -1.92 2.62 19.31
C PHE A 16 -1.19 1.71 18.32
N THR A 17 -0.40 0.75 18.81
CA THR A 17 0.32 -0.19 17.94
C THR A 17 -0.65 -1.07 17.15
N THR A 18 -1.74 -1.54 17.76
CA THR A 18 -2.77 -2.29 17.02
C THR A 18 -3.45 -1.45 15.94
N ILE A 19 -3.82 -0.20 16.23
CA ILE A 19 -4.42 0.71 15.24
C ILE A 19 -3.43 0.98 14.11
N MET A 20 -2.17 1.23 14.42
CA MET A 20 -1.12 1.48 13.43
C MET A 20 -0.89 0.26 12.53
N LEU A 21 -0.88 -0.95 13.10
CA LEU A 21 -0.75 -2.20 12.32
C LEU A 21 -1.96 -2.42 11.42
N ILE A 22 -3.18 -2.22 11.94
CA ILE A 22 -4.41 -2.36 11.15
C ILE A 22 -4.44 -1.32 10.01
N ALA A 23 -4.14 -0.04 10.32
CA ALA A 23 -4.09 1.02 9.32
C ALA A 23 -3.02 0.75 8.26
N GLY A 24 -1.83 0.32 8.65
CA GLY A 24 -0.76 -0.07 7.73
C GLY A 24 -1.17 -1.24 6.82
N LEU A 25 -1.87 -2.24 7.36
CA LEU A 25 -2.39 -3.36 6.59
C LEU A 25 -3.48 -2.91 5.61
N ILE A 26 -4.43 -2.08 6.04
CA ILE A 26 -5.49 -1.54 5.18
C ILE A 26 -4.91 -0.70 4.05
N ILE A 27 -3.99 0.22 4.37
CA ILE A 27 -3.32 1.06 3.37
C ILE A 27 -2.51 0.18 2.41
N GLY A 28 -1.77 -0.80 2.94
CA GLY A 28 -1.03 -1.76 2.13
C GLY A 28 -1.92 -2.50 1.14
N VAL A 29 -3.05 -3.04 1.61
CA VAL A 29 -4.04 -3.72 0.75
C VAL A 29 -4.60 -2.77 -0.30
N LEU A 30 -5.03 -1.56 0.08
CA LEU A 30 -5.65 -0.59 -0.83
C LEU A 30 -4.68 -0.10 -1.91
N VAL A 31 -3.45 0.22 -1.51
CA VAL A 31 -2.40 0.64 -2.44
C VAL A 31 -2.05 -0.49 -3.40
N PHE A 32 -1.86 -1.70 -2.89
CA PHE A 32 -1.47 -2.84 -3.71
C PHE A 32 -2.59 -3.28 -4.66
N SER A 33 -3.85 -3.29 -4.20
CA SER A 33 -5.01 -3.60 -5.06
C SER A 33 -5.16 -2.56 -6.17
N ASN A 34 -5.18 -1.27 -5.82
CA ASN A 34 -5.29 -0.20 -6.82
C ASN A 34 -4.13 -0.21 -7.82
N TRP A 35 -2.95 -0.60 -7.36
CA TRP A 35 -1.78 -0.71 -8.21
C TRP A 35 -1.87 -1.88 -9.21
N PHE A 36 -2.36 -3.05 -8.78
CA PHE A 36 -2.62 -4.18 -9.68
C PHE A 36 -3.69 -3.86 -10.72
N ASP A 37 -4.79 -3.23 -10.28
CA ASP A 37 -5.87 -2.82 -11.17
C ASP A 37 -5.36 -1.79 -12.19
N PHE A 38 -4.61 -0.79 -11.74
CA PHE A 38 -3.99 0.21 -12.61
C PHE A 38 -3.03 -0.41 -13.63
N ALA A 39 -2.24 -1.41 -13.23
CA ALA A 39 -1.32 -2.10 -14.13
C ALA A 39 -2.06 -2.87 -15.23
N ASP A 40 -3.15 -3.57 -14.88
CA ASP A 40 -3.95 -4.34 -15.84
C ASP A 40 -4.73 -3.43 -16.81
N ASP A 41 -5.28 -2.31 -16.32
CA ASP A 41 -5.92 -1.28 -17.13
C ASP A 41 -4.93 -0.64 -18.12
N THR A 42 -3.75 -0.28 -17.64
CA THR A 42 -2.68 0.31 -18.47
C THR A 42 -2.22 -0.66 -19.55
N LEU A 43 -2.04 -1.94 -19.20
CA LEU A 43 -1.72 -3.00 -20.17
C LEU A 43 -2.80 -3.15 -21.24
N THR A 44 -4.06 -3.11 -20.84
CA THR A 44 -5.21 -3.20 -21.74
C THR A 44 -5.27 -2.02 -22.71
N GLU A 45 -5.00 -0.81 -22.22
CA GLU A 45 -4.94 0.40 -23.05
C GLU A 45 -3.77 0.34 -24.04
N ILE A 46 -2.57 0.01 -23.57
CA ILE A 46 -1.37 -0.12 -24.41
C ILE A 46 -1.59 -1.20 -25.48
N SER A 47 -2.12 -2.36 -25.11
CA SER A 47 -2.44 -3.44 -26.04
C SER A 47 -3.48 -3.01 -27.06
N THR A 48 -4.53 -2.31 -26.65
CA THR A 48 -5.58 -1.85 -27.56
C THR A 48 -5.08 -0.79 -28.54
N ARG A 49 -4.21 0.11 -28.08
CA ARG A 49 -3.58 1.10 -28.95
C ARG A 49 -2.60 0.44 -29.91
N PHE A 50 -1.77 -0.50 -29.44
CA PHE A 50 -0.83 -1.22 -30.29
C PHE A 50 -1.55 -2.04 -31.37
N ASP A 51 -2.61 -2.76 -31.00
CA ASP A 51 -3.47 -3.48 -31.94
C ASP A 51 -4.06 -2.57 -33.02
N ARG A 52 -4.51 -1.37 -32.64
CA ARG A 52 -4.98 -0.34 -33.58
C ARG A 52 -3.86 0.16 -34.49
N ASP A 53 -2.69 0.45 -33.94
CA ASP A 53 -1.52 0.89 -34.72
C ASP A 53 -1.18 -0.16 -35.78
N VAL A 54 -1.12 -1.46 -35.39
CA VAL A 54 -0.86 -2.60 -36.30
C VAL A 54 -1.94 -2.70 -37.37
N TYR A 55 -3.21 -2.62 -36.99
CA TYR A 55 -4.31 -2.62 -37.95
C TYR A 55 -4.16 -1.53 -39.00
N SER A 56 -3.87 -0.29 -38.58
CA SER A 56 -3.69 0.84 -39.50
C SER A 56 -2.50 0.67 -40.45
N ILE A 57 -1.40 0.04 -40.02
CA ILE A 57 -0.28 -0.28 -40.93
C ILE A 57 -0.69 -1.33 -41.96
N VAL A 58 -1.39 -2.38 -41.53
CA VAL A 58 -1.87 -3.44 -42.45
C VAL A 58 -2.81 -2.83 -43.47
N GLU A 59 -3.80 -2.05 -43.02
CA GLU A 59 -4.74 -1.35 -43.89
C GLU A 59 -4.03 -0.42 -44.89
N PHE A 60 -3.13 0.44 -44.41
CA PHE A 60 -2.36 1.34 -45.26
C PHE A 60 -1.54 0.58 -46.33
N TYR A 61 -0.88 -0.51 -45.94
CA TYR A 61 -0.10 -1.33 -46.86
C TYR A 61 -0.99 -2.00 -47.92
N MET A 62 -2.13 -2.53 -47.50
CA MET A 62 -3.12 -3.19 -48.37
C MET A 62 -3.78 -2.24 -49.38
N GLU A 63 -3.90 -0.96 -49.02
CA GLU A 63 -4.44 0.07 -49.91
C GLU A 63 -3.41 0.58 -50.92
N ASN A 64 -2.15 0.75 -50.51
CA ASN A 64 -1.16 1.51 -51.28
C ASN A 64 -0.07 0.67 -51.94
N HIS A 65 0.24 -0.51 -51.40
CA HIS A 65 1.39 -1.31 -51.82
C HIS A 65 1.03 -2.74 -52.24
N TRP A 66 -0.12 -3.26 -51.80
CA TRP A 66 -0.48 -4.65 -52.08
C TRP A 66 -0.87 -4.90 -53.54
N THR A 67 -0.11 -5.78 -54.19
CA THR A 67 -0.31 -6.26 -55.56
C THR A 67 -0.66 -7.75 -55.63
N GLY A 68 -0.52 -8.48 -54.52
CA GLY A 68 -0.64 -9.94 -54.42
C GLY A 68 0.64 -10.69 -54.79
N SER A 69 1.79 -10.01 -54.87
CA SER A 69 3.08 -10.58 -55.25
C SER A 69 3.84 -11.18 -54.04
N MET A 70 4.90 -11.95 -54.31
CA MET A 70 5.76 -12.48 -53.23
C MET A 70 6.46 -11.34 -52.44
N GLU A 71 6.79 -10.24 -53.12
CA GLU A 71 7.48 -9.09 -52.51
C GLU A 71 6.59 -8.36 -51.48
N ASP A 72 5.27 -8.46 -51.62
CA ASP A 72 4.32 -7.78 -50.73
C ASP A 72 4.34 -8.38 -49.31
N TRP A 73 4.53 -9.70 -49.18
CA TRP A 73 4.58 -10.38 -47.88
C TRP A 73 5.83 -9.98 -47.09
N GLU A 74 6.96 -9.86 -47.77
CA GLU A 74 8.22 -9.41 -47.18
C GLU A 74 8.13 -7.92 -46.83
N GLY A 75 7.57 -7.10 -47.72
CA GLY A 75 7.36 -5.69 -47.47
C GLY A 75 6.45 -5.41 -46.27
N LEU A 76 5.35 -6.16 -46.12
CA LEU A 76 4.47 -6.05 -44.96
C LEU A 76 5.17 -6.50 -43.67
N SER A 77 5.91 -7.61 -43.71
CA SER A 77 6.68 -8.10 -42.55
C SER A 77 7.71 -7.08 -42.09
N ASN A 78 8.41 -6.41 -43.02
CA ASN A 78 9.35 -5.33 -42.72
C ASN A 78 8.68 -4.13 -42.04
N HIS A 79 7.49 -3.73 -42.46
CA HIS A 79 6.75 -2.64 -41.80
C HIS A 79 6.32 -3.03 -40.38
N LEU A 80 5.91 -4.28 -40.17
CA LEU A 80 5.56 -4.79 -38.85
C LEU A 80 6.79 -4.85 -37.93
N ASP A 81 7.93 -5.34 -38.41
CA ASP A 81 9.20 -5.37 -37.66
C ASP A 81 9.63 -3.98 -37.20
N LEU A 82 9.62 -3.00 -38.12
CA LEU A 82 9.94 -1.60 -37.80
C LEU A 82 9.02 -1.00 -36.73
N MET A 83 7.74 -1.37 -36.71
CA MET A 83 6.81 -0.88 -35.70
C MET A 83 7.13 -1.42 -34.30
N VAL A 84 7.50 -2.71 -34.21
CA VAL A 84 7.67 -3.38 -32.92
C VAL A 84 9.08 -3.29 -32.35
N LYS A 85 10.05 -2.87 -33.16
CA LYS A 85 11.49 -2.85 -32.84
C LYS A 85 11.82 -2.22 -31.48
N ASP A 86 11.18 -1.11 -31.17
CA ASP A 86 11.40 -0.38 -29.91
C ASP A 86 10.43 -0.81 -28.78
N ARG A 87 9.45 -1.65 -29.12
CA ARG A 87 8.34 -2.01 -28.25
C ARG A 87 8.42 -3.44 -27.74
N ASN A 88 9.50 -4.21 -27.97
CA ASN A 88 9.67 -5.62 -27.56
C ASN A 88 8.36 -6.45 -27.65
N SER A 89 7.58 -6.18 -28.70
CA SER A 89 6.23 -6.71 -28.92
C SER A 89 6.24 -7.51 -30.20
N MET A 90 5.18 -8.26 -30.45
CA MET A 90 5.06 -9.06 -31.65
C MET A 90 3.74 -8.71 -32.34
N ALA A 91 3.80 -8.58 -33.65
CA ALA A 91 2.65 -8.50 -34.52
C ALA A 91 2.76 -9.62 -35.55
N VAL A 92 1.72 -10.44 -35.62
CA VAL A 92 1.67 -11.62 -36.48
C VAL A 92 0.35 -11.61 -37.22
N LEU A 93 0.41 -11.73 -38.55
CA LEU A 93 -0.76 -11.92 -39.39
C LEU A 93 -0.86 -13.38 -39.79
N VAL A 94 -2.05 -13.94 -39.62
CA VAL A 94 -2.36 -15.30 -40.07
C VAL A 94 -3.65 -15.32 -40.86
N ASP A 95 -3.76 -16.23 -41.83
CA ASP A 95 -5.03 -16.49 -42.49
C ASP A 95 -6.02 -17.06 -41.47
N LYS A 96 -7.23 -16.49 -41.44
CA LYS A 96 -8.27 -16.87 -40.46
C LYS A 96 -8.69 -18.32 -40.59
N ASN A 97 -8.74 -18.84 -41.82
CA ASN A 97 -9.28 -20.15 -42.13
C ASN A 97 -8.20 -21.22 -41.99
N THR A 98 -7.05 -21.01 -42.63
CA THR A 98 -5.97 -22.00 -42.71
C THR A 98 -5.00 -21.93 -41.54
N GLY A 99 -4.86 -20.75 -40.90
CA GLY A 99 -3.86 -20.51 -39.86
C GLY A 99 -2.44 -20.36 -40.42
N GLU A 100 -2.31 -20.16 -41.73
CA GLU A 100 -1.05 -19.90 -42.41
C GLU A 100 -0.51 -18.52 -42.07
N LEU A 101 0.79 -18.43 -41.87
CA LEU A 101 1.51 -17.21 -41.57
C LEU A 101 1.59 -16.35 -42.83
N ILE A 102 1.08 -15.12 -42.72
CA ILE A 102 1.00 -14.14 -43.79
C ILE A 102 2.15 -13.14 -43.69
N ALA A 103 2.32 -12.55 -42.51
CA ALA A 103 3.39 -11.61 -42.24
C ALA A 103 3.69 -11.61 -40.75
N ASN A 104 4.92 -11.27 -40.38
CA ASN A 104 5.30 -11.27 -38.98
C ASN A 104 6.40 -10.26 -38.69
N SER A 105 6.40 -9.78 -37.46
CA SER A 105 7.38 -8.83 -36.93
C SER A 105 8.55 -9.51 -36.22
N ILE A 106 8.70 -10.82 -36.34
CA ILE A 106 9.74 -11.61 -35.64
C ILE A 106 10.83 -12.10 -36.58
N ASN A 107 10.85 -11.58 -37.81
CA ASN A 107 11.80 -11.90 -38.86
C ASN A 107 11.90 -13.41 -39.14
N MET A 108 10.77 -14.10 -39.11
CA MET A 108 10.65 -15.51 -39.50
C MET A 108 10.17 -15.59 -40.94
N ASP A 109 10.64 -16.59 -41.70
CA ASP A 109 10.09 -16.87 -43.02
C ASP A 109 8.59 -17.22 -42.91
N ASN A 110 7.84 -17.01 -43.98
CA ASN A 110 6.44 -17.43 -44.08
C ASN A 110 6.29 -18.84 -44.66
N GLN A 111 7.39 -19.43 -45.15
CA GLN A 111 7.44 -20.78 -45.70
C GLN A 111 8.54 -21.62 -45.08
N LEU A 112 8.24 -22.88 -44.79
CA LEU A 112 9.24 -23.89 -44.45
C LEU A 112 9.78 -24.50 -45.74
N THR A 113 11.05 -24.29 -46.00
CA THR A 113 11.76 -24.94 -47.11
C THR A 113 12.40 -26.23 -46.61
N PHE A 114 12.06 -27.35 -47.26
CA PHE A 114 12.62 -28.66 -46.98
C PHE A 114 13.87 -28.91 -47.83
N GLY A 115 14.78 -29.76 -47.35
CA GLY A 115 16.04 -30.07 -48.04
C GLY A 115 15.90 -30.69 -49.44
N ASN A 116 14.70 -31.11 -49.83
CA ASN A 116 14.36 -31.57 -51.18
C ASN A 116 13.91 -30.43 -52.13
N GLY A 117 13.95 -29.17 -51.68
CA GLY A 117 13.52 -27.99 -52.43
C GLY A 117 12.01 -27.75 -52.45
N THR A 118 11.21 -28.57 -51.74
CA THR A 118 9.78 -28.29 -51.56
C THR A 118 9.59 -27.29 -50.43
N SER A 119 8.54 -26.47 -50.51
CA SER A 119 8.19 -25.53 -49.44
C SER A 119 6.71 -25.67 -49.07
N ARG A 120 6.41 -25.47 -47.78
CA ARG A 120 5.03 -25.35 -47.29
C ARG A 120 4.85 -24.06 -46.51
N PRO A 121 3.65 -23.48 -46.46
CA PRO A 121 3.36 -22.38 -45.55
C PRO A 121 3.65 -22.74 -44.09
N ILE A 122 4.20 -21.79 -43.35
CA ILE A 122 4.32 -21.89 -41.89
C ILE A 122 2.95 -21.71 -41.29
N LEU A 123 2.55 -22.61 -40.39
CA LEU A 123 1.32 -22.45 -39.62
C LEU A 123 1.63 -21.74 -38.30
N ILE A 124 0.62 -21.14 -37.68
CA ILE A 124 0.77 -20.53 -36.35
C ILE A 124 1.26 -21.54 -35.28
N GLY A 125 0.99 -22.83 -35.48
CA GLY A 125 1.51 -23.90 -34.62
C GLY A 125 3.01 -24.17 -34.78
N ASP A 126 3.59 -23.83 -35.94
CA ASP A 126 5.00 -24.09 -36.26
C ASP A 126 5.93 -22.97 -35.74
N MET A 127 5.41 -21.82 -35.32
CA MET A 127 6.21 -20.63 -34.98
C MET A 127 7.10 -20.78 -33.74
N GLY A 128 6.92 -21.84 -32.94
CA GLY A 128 7.61 -21.99 -31.65
C GLY A 128 7.06 -21.08 -30.55
N TYR A 129 5.86 -20.53 -30.72
CA TYR A 129 5.16 -19.70 -29.73
C TYR A 129 3.84 -20.35 -29.27
N PRO A 130 3.87 -21.35 -28.37
CA PRO A 130 2.68 -22.02 -27.83
C PRO A 130 1.57 -21.08 -27.33
N ALA A 131 1.92 -19.91 -26.79
CA ALA A 131 0.94 -18.92 -26.35
C ALA A 131 0.12 -18.34 -27.53
N LEU A 132 0.76 -18.05 -28.67
CA LEU A 132 0.07 -17.55 -29.86
C LEU A 132 -0.82 -18.64 -30.47
N THR A 133 -0.32 -19.88 -30.54
CA THR A 133 -1.12 -21.03 -31.01
C THR A 133 -2.35 -21.26 -30.13
N LYS A 134 -2.21 -21.19 -28.80
CA LYS A 134 -3.33 -21.30 -27.87
C LYS A 134 -4.33 -20.15 -28.03
N ALA A 135 -3.86 -18.91 -28.20
CA ALA A 135 -4.73 -17.76 -28.42
C ALA A 135 -5.55 -17.92 -29.71
N TYR A 136 -4.92 -18.35 -30.80
CA TYR A 136 -5.60 -18.62 -32.07
C TYR A 136 -6.66 -19.72 -31.95
N ASN A 137 -6.33 -20.85 -31.31
CA ASN A 137 -7.31 -21.93 -31.12
C ASN A 137 -8.49 -21.47 -30.26
N SER A 138 -8.25 -20.76 -29.15
CA SER A 138 -9.31 -20.21 -28.32
C SER A 138 -10.18 -19.18 -29.07
N TYR A 139 -9.60 -18.42 -30.00
CA TYR A 139 -10.35 -17.56 -30.90
C TYR A 139 -11.23 -18.39 -31.86
N LYS A 140 -10.71 -19.45 -32.48
CA LYS A 140 -11.53 -20.31 -33.35
C LYS A 140 -12.67 -21.00 -32.60
N ASP A 141 -12.43 -21.43 -31.37
CA ASP A 141 -13.38 -22.22 -30.60
C ASP A 141 -14.45 -21.36 -29.92
N SER A 142 -14.09 -20.17 -29.44
CA SER A 142 -14.97 -19.35 -28.58
C SER A 142 -15.02 -17.87 -28.96
N ASN A 143 -14.40 -17.47 -30.08
CA ASN A 143 -14.29 -16.08 -30.52
C ASN A 143 -13.68 -15.14 -29.46
N LEU A 144 -12.83 -15.68 -28.58
CA LEU A 144 -12.17 -14.91 -27.53
C LEU A 144 -11.01 -14.11 -28.15
N LYS A 145 -11.11 -12.78 -28.09
CA LYS A 145 -10.17 -11.86 -28.75
C LYS A 145 -9.00 -11.42 -27.89
N THR A 146 -9.05 -11.64 -26.58
CA THR A 146 -8.01 -11.21 -25.64
C THR A 146 -7.58 -12.38 -24.76
N HIS A 147 -6.27 -12.52 -24.55
CA HIS A 147 -5.69 -13.61 -23.79
C HIS A 147 -4.50 -13.12 -22.97
N LYS A 148 -4.32 -13.67 -21.77
CA LYS A 148 -3.11 -13.53 -20.97
C LYS A 148 -2.47 -14.91 -20.85
N LEU A 149 -1.45 -15.18 -21.65
CA LEU A 149 -0.86 -16.53 -21.79
C LEU A 149 0.65 -16.49 -21.61
N THR A 150 1.16 -17.45 -20.84
CA THR A 150 2.61 -17.60 -20.63
C THR A 150 3.25 -18.41 -21.73
N ASN A 151 4.33 -17.88 -22.29
CA ASN A 151 5.23 -18.59 -23.19
C ASN A 151 6.61 -18.71 -22.53
N ILE A 152 7.01 -19.95 -22.22
CA ILE A 152 8.28 -20.30 -21.57
C ILE A 152 8.47 -19.54 -20.24
N ASN A 153 9.01 -18.32 -20.29
CA ASN A 153 9.32 -17.47 -19.13
C ASN A 153 8.57 -16.13 -19.11
N SER A 154 7.86 -15.78 -20.18
CA SER A 154 7.21 -14.47 -20.31
C SER A 154 5.71 -14.63 -20.52
N THR A 155 4.92 -13.90 -19.73
CA THR A 155 3.48 -13.77 -19.95
C THR A 155 3.23 -12.72 -21.01
N PHE A 156 2.45 -13.08 -22.02
CA PHE A 156 2.05 -12.19 -23.11
C PHE A 156 0.59 -11.82 -22.93
N TYR A 157 0.30 -10.52 -23.05
CA TYR A 157 -1.03 -10.03 -23.31
C TYR A 157 -1.25 -10.04 -24.82
N ILE A 158 -2.12 -10.93 -25.28
CA ILE A 158 -2.36 -11.22 -26.69
C ILE A 158 -3.74 -10.69 -27.06
N LYS A 159 -3.81 -9.94 -28.15
CA LYS A 159 -5.07 -9.45 -28.73
C LYS A 159 -5.18 -9.89 -30.18
N ILE A 160 -6.39 -10.27 -30.58
CA ILE A 160 -6.73 -10.77 -31.91
C ILE A 160 -7.80 -9.87 -32.52
N SER A 161 -7.47 -9.31 -33.68
CA SER A 161 -8.35 -8.47 -34.48
C SER A 161 -8.54 -9.07 -35.87
N GLU A 162 -9.74 -8.96 -36.41
CA GLU A 162 -10.07 -9.47 -37.75
C GLU A 162 -9.84 -8.36 -38.78
N TYR A 163 -9.08 -8.68 -39.82
CA TYR A 163 -8.90 -7.84 -40.98
C TYR A 163 -9.60 -8.48 -42.17
N LYS A 164 -10.47 -7.71 -42.84
CA LYS A 164 -11.22 -8.17 -44.01
C LYS A 164 -11.22 -7.12 -45.10
N ASP A 165 -10.48 -7.39 -46.17
CA ASP A 165 -10.47 -6.56 -47.38
C ASP A 165 -10.23 -7.41 -48.63
N LYS A 166 -10.80 -7.01 -49.78
CA LYS A 166 -10.55 -7.62 -51.10
C LYS A 166 -10.60 -9.16 -51.17
N GLY A 167 -11.39 -9.80 -50.29
CA GLY A 167 -11.52 -11.26 -50.21
C GLY A 167 -10.50 -11.96 -49.28
N PHE A 168 -9.58 -11.21 -48.68
CA PHE A 168 -8.70 -11.68 -47.62
C PHE A 168 -9.42 -11.65 -46.28
N GLU A 169 -9.35 -12.74 -45.52
CA GLU A 169 -9.81 -12.81 -44.14
C GLU A 169 -8.63 -13.18 -43.25
N TRP A 170 -7.99 -12.18 -42.65
CA TRP A 170 -6.80 -12.35 -41.83
C TRP A 170 -7.09 -12.06 -40.37
N LEU A 171 -6.29 -12.66 -39.51
CA LEU A 171 -6.22 -12.33 -38.09
C LEU A 171 -4.92 -11.61 -37.82
N ILE A 172 -5.06 -10.42 -37.24
CA ILE A 172 -3.96 -9.66 -36.67
C ILE A 172 -3.83 -10.09 -35.22
N ILE A 173 -2.71 -10.70 -34.89
CA ILE A 173 -2.39 -11.17 -33.54
C ILE A 173 -1.26 -10.29 -33.02
N THR A 174 -1.58 -9.46 -32.03
CA THR A 174 -0.60 -8.64 -31.33
C THR A 174 -0.29 -9.25 -29.97
N ALA A 175 0.98 -9.26 -29.58
CA ALA A 175 1.42 -9.81 -28.30
C ALA A 175 2.43 -8.88 -27.61
N ILE A 176 2.10 -8.46 -26.41
CA ILE A 176 2.94 -7.59 -25.57
C ILE A 176 3.38 -8.38 -24.34
N PRO A 177 4.69 -8.58 -24.11
CA PRO A 177 5.17 -9.22 -22.89
C PRO A 177 4.99 -8.32 -21.66
N ASP A 178 4.53 -8.92 -20.57
CA ASP A 178 4.28 -8.28 -19.26
C ASP A 178 5.55 -7.60 -18.68
N SER A 179 6.73 -8.14 -19.02
CA SER A 179 8.02 -7.59 -18.60
C SER A 179 8.25 -6.12 -19.00
N GLN A 180 7.58 -5.62 -20.04
CA GLN A 180 7.68 -4.21 -20.44
C GLN A 180 7.08 -3.24 -19.43
N VAL A 181 6.03 -3.66 -18.72
CA VAL A 181 5.39 -2.79 -17.74
C VAL A 181 6.19 -2.81 -16.44
N THR A 182 6.87 -3.93 -16.14
CA THR A 182 7.60 -4.13 -14.88
C THR A 182 8.75 -3.14 -14.62
N THR A 183 9.40 -2.58 -15.66
CA THR A 183 10.53 -1.66 -15.46
C THR A 183 10.08 -0.27 -15.01
N THR A 184 9.08 0.33 -15.66
CA THR A 184 8.45 1.59 -15.22
C THR A 184 7.74 1.43 -13.87
N ILE A 185 7.23 0.22 -13.62
CA ILE A 185 6.59 -0.17 -12.37
C ILE A 185 7.56 -0.11 -11.17
N ASN A 186 8.80 -0.58 -11.34
CA ASN A 186 9.73 -0.76 -10.21
C ASN A 186 10.10 0.57 -9.53
N GLU A 187 10.24 1.65 -10.30
CA GLU A 187 10.52 2.99 -9.74
C GLU A 187 9.35 3.51 -8.90
N THR A 188 8.11 3.28 -9.39
CA THR A 188 6.89 3.68 -8.68
C THR A 188 6.66 2.84 -7.42
N ILE A 189 7.04 1.55 -7.46
CA ILE A 189 7.00 0.65 -6.29
C ILE A 189 7.93 1.18 -5.20
N LEU A 190 9.18 1.51 -5.53
CA LEU A 190 10.15 1.99 -4.54
C LEU A 190 9.68 3.30 -3.90
N PHE A 191 9.20 4.26 -4.70
CA PHE A 191 8.69 5.53 -4.19
C PHE A 191 7.48 5.34 -3.26
N THR A 192 6.56 4.45 -3.63
CA THR A 192 5.39 4.10 -2.81
C THR A 192 5.80 3.48 -1.48
N ILE A 193 6.73 2.51 -1.50
CA ILE A 193 7.25 1.88 -0.29
C ILE A 193 7.93 2.91 0.61
N LEU A 194 8.78 3.77 0.06
CA LEU A 194 9.47 4.83 0.81
C LEU A 194 8.47 5.80 1.45
N SER A 195 7.40 6.15 0.74
CA SER A 195 6.35 7.04 1.25
C SER A 195 5.58 6.40 2.41
N VAL A 196 5.25 5.11 2.31
CA VAL A 196 4.60 4.35 3.40
C VAL A 196 5.51 4.26 4.62
N VAL A 197 6.79 3.93 4.43
CA VAL A 197 7.77 3.86 5.52
C VAL A 197 7.97 5.22 6.19
N ALA A 198 8.05 6.29 5.41
CA ALA A 198 8.15 7.66 5.93
C ALA A 198 6.91 8.05 6.75
N ALA A 199 5.70 7.73 6.27
CA ALA A 199 4.45 7.98 6.99
C ALA A 199 4.39 7.20 8.32
N MET A 200 4.79 5.92 8.32
CA MET A 200 4.89 5.13 9.55
C MET A 200 5.90 5.72 10.54
N GLY A 201 7.08 6.14 10.06
CA GLY A 201 8.09 6.79 10.88
C GLY A 201 7.55 8.08 11.53
N LEU A 202 6.85 8.91 10.75
CA LEU A 202 6.24 10.14 11.25
C LEU A 202 5.15 9.86 12.29
N ALA A 203 4.31 8.84 12.09
CA ALA A 203 3.29 8.44 13.05
C ALA A 203 3.92 8.03 14.41
N ILE A 204 5.02 7.28 14.39
CA ILE A 204 5.77 6.90 15.60
C ILE A 204 6.31 8.13 16.32
N ILE A 205 6.90 9.08 15.59
CA ILE A 205 7.44 10.33 16.16
C ILE A 205 6.34 11.15 16.85
N VAL A 206 5.21 11.36 16.16
CA VAL A 206 4.05 12.09 16.69
C VAL A 206 3.50 11.41 17.95
N TYR A 207 3.42 10.08 17.94
CA TYR A 207 2.97 9.31 19.10
C TYR A 207 3.88 9.46 20.32
N TYR A 208 5.19 9.32 20.15
CA TYR A 208 6.14 9.54 21.25
C TYR A 208 6.07 10.96 21.82
N ALA A 209 5.86 11.96 20.95
CA ALA A 209 5.66 13.34 21.38
C ALA A 209 4.38 13.50 22.20
N LEU A 210 3.27 12.86 21.80
CA LEU A 210 1.99 12.87 22.53
C LEU A 210 2.10 12.22 23.91
N ILE A 211 2.72 11.05 24.03
CA ILE A 211 2.93 10.38 25.32
C ILE A 211 3.69 11.28 26.30
N ARG A 212 4.80 11.87 25.83
CA ARG A 212 5.63 12.76 26.66
C ARG A 212 4.88 14.01 27.08
N LYS A 213 4.06 14.58 26.20
CA LYS A 213 3.32 15.81 26.48
C LYS A 213 2.08 15.58 27.33
N LEU A 214 1.31 14.50 27.14
CA LEU A 214 0.01 14.31 27.79
C LEU A 214 0.07 13.35 28.98
N THR A 215 0.61 12.16 28.76
CA THR A 215 0.52 11.06 29.74
C THR A 215 1.48 11.23 30.91
N LYS A 216 2.70 11.74 30.66
CA LYS A 216 3.71 11.91 31.71
C LYS A 216 3.27 12.91 32.81
N PRO A 217 2.75 14.12 32.50
CA PRO A 217 2.25 15.02 33.53
C PRO A 217 1.06 14.46 34.33
N LEU A 218 0.16 13.72 33.67
CA LEU A 218 -0.96 13.05 34.32
C LEU A 218 -0.49 12.01 35.33
N TYR A 219 0.51 11.18 34.97
CA TYR A 219 1.07 10.19 35.89
C TYR A 219 1.71 10.84 37.12
N ASN A 220 2.43 11.94 36.93
CA ASN A 220 3.01 12.70 38.04
C ASN A 220 1.92 13.27 38.97
N LEU A 221 0.84 13.82 38.41
CA LEU A 221 -0.28 14.34 39.19
C LEU A 221 -0.97 13.23 40.00
N VAL A 222 -1.20 12.06 39.39
CA VAL A 222 -1.77 10.89 40.08
C VAL A 222 -0.85 10.45 41.22
N ALA A 223 0.45 10.30 40.96
CA ALA A 223 1.41 9.86 41.97
C ALA A 223 1.50 10.82 43.17
N ILE A 224 1.47 12.13 42.93
CA ILE A 224 1.47 13.12 44.02
C ILE A 224 0.14 13.12 44.77
N THR A 225 -0.98 12.98 44.06
CA THR A 225 -2.31 12.87 44.68
C THR A 225 -2.39 11.65 45.60
N GLU A 226 -1.86 10.50 45.19
CA GLU A 226 -1.83 9.28 46.01
C GLU A 226 -1.00 9.48 47.30
N ARG A 227 0.17 10.13 47.20
CA ARG A 227 0.98 10.45 48.38
C ARG A 227 0.32 11.47 49.31
N PHE A 228 -0.33 12.48 48.73
CA PHE A 228 -1.09 13.48 49.47
C PHE A 228 -2.24 12.82 50.25
N ALA A 229 -2.98 11.90 49.63
CA ALA A 229 -4.02 11.12 50.29
C ALA A 229 -3.46 10.19 51.39
N GLY A 230 -2.18 9.80 51.30
CA GLY A 230 -1.46 9.05 52.32
C GLY A 230 -1.00 9.86 53.54
N GLY A 231 -1.30 11.16 53.60
CA GLY A 231 -1.01 12.03 54.75
C GLY A 231 0.14 13.01 54.55
N ASP A 232 0.84 12.98 53.41
CA ASP A 232 1.89 13.96 53.09
C ASP A 232 1.27 15.23 52.49
N PHE A 233 0.67 16.06 53.34
CA PHE A 233 -0.06 17.28 52.92
C PHE A 233 0.86 18.42 52.47
N SER A 234 2.17 18.27 52.60
CA SER A 234 3.18 19.25 52.18
C SER A 234 3.37 19.29 50.65
N LEU A 235 2.94 18.24 49.95
CA LEU A 235 3.24 18.06 48.52
C LEU A 235 2.43 19.01 47.63
N ARG A 236 3.08 19.52 46.58
CA ARG A 236 2.46 20.26 45.49
C ARG A 236 2.91 19.74 44.15
N VAL A 237 2.05 19.85 43.14
CA VAL A 237 2.40 19.47 41.76
C VAL A 237 2.93 20.71 41.02
N PRO A 238 4.11 20.64 40.39
CA PRO A 238 4.63 21.74 39.61
C PRO A 238 3.72 22.09 38.42
N VAL A 239 3.40 23.38 38.25
CA VAL A 239 2.56 23.87 37.16
C VAL A 239 3.45 24.35 36.01
N PHE A 240 3.57 23.54 34.94
CA PHE A 240 4.37 23.87 33.76
C PHE A 240 3.54 24.09 32.49
N ARG A 241 2.19 24.04 32.59
CA ARG A 241 1.27 24.07 31.43
C ARG A 241 0.14 25.07 31.61
N TYR A 242 -0.34 25.59 30.48
CA TYR A 242 -1.48 26.52 30.40
C TYR A 242 -2.74 25.90 29.80
N ASP A 243 -2.75 24.59 29.57
CA ASP A 243 -3.90 23.82 29.06
C ASP A 243 -4.72 23.17 30.19
N GLU A 244 -5.63 22.25 29.86
CA GLU A 244 -6.51 21.54 30.78
C GLU A 244 -5.75 20.80 31.87
N ILE A 245 -4.57 20.26 31.56
CA ILE A 245 -3.73 19.58 32.54
C ILE A 245 -3.13 20.60 33.52
N GLY A 246 -2.72 21.77 33.01
CA GLY A 246 -2.30 22.88 33.85
C GLY A 246 -3.42 23.39 34.76
N LEU A 247 -4.64 23.50 34.25
CA LEU A 247 -5.82 23.90 35.01
C LEU A 247 -6.11 22.89 36.14
N LEU A 248 -6.11 21.59 35.83
CA LEU A 248 -6.31 20.54 36.82
C LEU A 248 -5.23 20.56 37.90
N THR A 249 -3.97 20.80 37.51
CA THR A 249 -2.84 20.92 38.45
C THR A 249 -3.03 22.10 39.40
N ARG A 250 -3.46 23.25 38.90
CA ARG A 250 -3.76 24.43 39.73
C ARG A 250 -4.93 24.18 40.68
N ALA A 251 -5.99 23.54 40.20
CA ALA A 251 -7.14 23.17 41.04
C ALA A 251 -6.73 22.22 42.18
N PHE A 252 -5.91 21.21 41.87
CA PHE A 252 -5.35 20.30 42.88
C PHE A 252 -4.51 21.04 43.92
N ASN A 253 -3.60 21.91 43.51
CA ASN A 253 -2.75 22.66 44.45
C ASN A 253 -3.58 23.58 45.37
N SER A 254 -4.62 24.24 44.85
CA SER A 254 -5.52 25.07 45.66
C SER A 254 -6.24 24.25 46.75
N MET A 255 -6.72 23.05 46.40
CA MET A 255 -7.29 22.11 47.37
C MET A 255 -6.24 21.68 48.39
N ALA A 256 -5.02 21.38 47.95
CA ALA A 256 -3.91 20.96 48.81
C ALA A 256 -3.51 22.07 49.81
N ASP A 257 -3.50 23.34 49.38
CA ASP A 257 -3.28 24.50 50.25
C ASP A 257 -4.36 24.64 51.31
N THR A 258 -5.62 24.46 50.90
CA THR A 258 -6.77 24.52 51.83
C THR A 258 -6.67 23.44 52.90
N ILE A 259 -6.40 22.19 52.52
CA ILE A 259 -6.27 21.07 53.46
C ILE A 259 -5.05 21.24 54.37
N TYR A 260 -3.90 21.65 53.82
CA TYR A 260 -2.70 21.90 54.62
C TYR A 260 -2.95 22.97 55.70
N GLY A 261 -3.66 24.05 55.35
CA GLY A 261 -4.05 25.08 56.31
C GLY A 261 -5.00 24.56 57.40
N LEU A 262 -5.99 23.75 57.03
CA LEU A 262 -6.92 23.13 57.99
C LEU A 262 -6.20 22.19 58.97
N VAL A 263 -5.25 21.38 58.47
CA VAL A 263 -4.47 20.46 59.30
C VAL A 263 -3.61 21.22 60.31
N ASN A 264 -2.85 22.24 59.86
CA ASN A 264 -2.03 23.04 60.79
C ASN A 264 -2.88 23.77 61.83
N HIS A 265 -4.03 24.33 61.43
CA HIS A 265 -4.93 24.99 62.38
C HIS A 265 -5.51 24.01 63.42
N LEU A 266 -5.83 22.78 63.00
CA LEU A 266 -6.26 21.73 63.92
C LEU A 266 -5.12 21.32 64.88
N GLU A 267 -3.89 21.20 64.40
CA GLU A 267 -2.72 20.89 65.24
C GLU A 267 -2.45 21.98 66.27
N ASP A 268 -2.51 23.25 65.87
CA ASP A 268 -2.36 24.40 66.78
C ASP A 268 -3.44 24.37 67.87
N LYS A 269 -4.69 24.10 67.48
CA LYS A 269 -5.81 24.02 68.41
C LYS A 269 -5.72 22.82 69.36
N VAL A 270 -5.24 21.68 68.88
CA VAL A 270 -4.97 20.52 69.73
C VAL A 270 -3.89 20.87 70.75
N LYS A 271 -2.80 21.52 70.33
CA LYS A 271 -1.71 21.93 71.21
C LYS A 271 -2.18 22.93 72.28
N GLU A 272 -2.98 23.92 71.91
CA GLU A 272 -3.60 24.86 72.86
C GLU A 272 -4.43 24.11 73.91
N ARG A 273 -5.30 23.19 73.48
CA ARG A 273 -6.15 22.41 74.39
C ARG A 273 -5.36 21.46 75.29
N THR A 274 -4.28 20.86 74.80
CA THR A 274 -3.38 20.03 75.61
C THR A 274 -2.70 20.87 76.69
N LEU A 275 -2.21 22.07 76.35
CA LEU A 275 -1.61 22.99 77.32
C LEU A 275 -2.63 23.49 78.36
N GLU A 276 -3.88 23.77 77.96
CA GLU A 276 -4.96 24.11 78.89
C GLU A 276 -5.26 22.96 79.86
N LEU A 277 -5.32 21.72 79.36
CA LEU A 277 -5.58 20.54 80.18
C LEU A 277 -4.43 20.23 81.14
N GLU A 278 -3.17 20.40 80.72
CA GLU A 278 -2.00 20.24 81.60
C GLU A 278 -2.06 21.23 82.76
N LYS A 279 -2.28 22.53 82.47
CA LYS A 279 -2.43 23.55 83.51
C LYS A 279 -3.58 23.26 84.46
N ALA A 280 -4.74 22.86 83.93
CA ALA A 280 -5.90 22.53 84.75
C ALA A 280 -5.65 21.31 85.67
N ASN A 281 -4.89 20.32 85.20
CA ASN A 281 -4.47 19.18 86.03
C ASN A 281 -3.48 19.59 87.11
N GLU A 282 -2.50 20.46 86.81
CA GLU A 282 -1.56 21.01 87.79
C GLU A 282 -2.32 21.74 88.92
N ASP A 283 -3.26 22.63 88.57
CA ASP A 283 -4.08 23.37 89.54
C ASP A 283 -4.92 22.44 90.44
N LEU A 284 -5.40 21.31 89.90
CA LEU A 284 -6.15 20.30 90.65
C LEU A 284 -5.25 19.50 91.60
N GLU A 285 -4.02 19.18 91.19
CA GLU A 285 -3.06 18.52 92.07
C GLU A 285 -2.62 19.43 93.20
N ASP A 286 -2.39 20.71 92.92
CA ASP A 286 -2.07 21.71 93.94
C ASP A 286 -3.22 21.85 94.95
N ASN A 287 -4.47 21.97 94.48
CA ASN A 287 -5.64 22.00 95.38
C ASN A 287 -5.80 20.72 96.21
N ARG A 288 -5.49 19.55 95.65
CA ARG A 288 -5.53 18.27 96.39
C ARG A 288 -4.45 18.22 97.48
N ASN A 289 -3.28 18.79 97.24
CA ASN A 289 -2.17 18.82 98.21
C ASN A 289 -2.38 19.85 99.32
N HIS A 290 -3.33 20.78 99.17
CA HIS A 290 -3.71 21.80 100.14
C HIS A 290 -4.92 21.45 101.03
N LEU A 291 -5.51 20.26 100.87
CA LEU A 291 -6.57 19.69 101.71
C LEU A 291 -6.03 18.63 102.68
#